data_AF-A0A382GXQ6-F1
#
_entry.id   AF-A0A382GXQ6-F1
#
_cell.length_a   1.000
_cell.length_b   1.000
_cell.length_c   1.000
_cell.angle_alpha   90.00
_cell.angle_beta   90.00
_cell.angle_gamma   90.00
#
_symmetry.space_group_name_H-M   'P 1'
#
loop_
_entity.id
_entity.type
_entity.pdbx_description
1 polymer ?
#
loop_
_entity_poly.entity_id
_entity_poly.type
_entity_poly.pdbx_seq_one_letter_code
_entity_poly.pdbx_strand_id
1 'polypeptide(L)'
;EQAASVLATVKRENIEAAGKKWSVQQEEDFKRPIREQYEFQGHPYYATARLWDDGIIDPADTRMVLGLALSASFNAPLDKTEYGVFRM
;
A
#
# COMPACT_ATOMS: atom_id res chain seq x y z
N GLU A 1 9.89 3.36 0.60
CA GLU A 1 11.28 2.86 0.71
C GLU A 1 11.51 1.49 0.06
N GLN A 2 10.77 0.45 0.46
CA GLN A 2 11.01 -0.93 -0.01
C GLN A 2 11.04 -1.08 -1.53
N ALA A 3 10.05 -0.54 -2.25
CA ALA A 3 9.98 -0.64 -3.71
C ALA A 3 11.18 0.00 -4.40
N ALA A 4 11.57 1.20 -3.97
CA ALA A 4 12.73 1.92 -4.50
C ALA A 4 14.03 1.14 -4.24
N SER A 5 14.18 0.57 -3.04
CA SER A 5 15.34 -0.23 -2.68
C SER A 5 15.46 -1.52 -3.51
N VAL A 6 14.39 -2.29 -3.69
CA VAL A 6 14.41 -3.51 -4.51
C VAL A 6 14.73 -3.19 -5.97
N LEU A 7 14.10 -2.17 -6.54
CA LEU A 7 14.34 -1.76 -7.93
C LEU A 7 15.76 -1.25 -8.14
N ALA A 8 16.32 -0.55 -7.16
CA ALA A 8 17.71 -0.10 -7.20
C ALA A 8 18.69 -1.27 -7.13
N THR A 9 18.46 -2.29 -6.28
CA THR A 9 19.29 -3.49 -6.23
C THR A 9 19.36 -4.18 -7.58
N VAL A 10 18.20 -4.43 -8.21
CA VAL A 10 18.15 -5.04 -9.56
C VAL A 10 18.86 -4.17 -10.59
N LYS A 11 18.71 -2.84 -10.53
CA LYS A 11 19.39 -1.91 -11.44
C LYS A 11 20.91 -1.96 -11.28
N ARG A 12 21.39 -1.97 -10.03
CA ARG A 12 22.82 -2.04 -9.67
C ARG A 12 23.46 -3.31 -10.22
N GLU A 13 22.86 -4.47 -9.93
CA GLU A 13 23.34 -5.77 -10.39
C GLU A 13 23.48 -5.81 -11.92
N ASN A 14 22.50 -5.25 -12.65
CA ASN A 14 22.56 -5.17 -14.12
C ASN A 14 23.68 -4.23 -14.63
N ILE A 15 23.94 -3.10 -13.95
CA ILE A 15 25.01 -2.16 -14.35
C ILE A 15 26.39 -2.77 -14.08
N GLU A 16 26.55 -3.41 -12.93
CA GLU A 16 27.80 -4.06 -12.52
C GLU A 16 28.09 -5.29 -13.40
N ALA A 17 27.08 -6.07 -13.79
CA ALA A 17 27.20 -7.15 -14.77
C ALA A 17 27.66 -6.66 -16.15
N ALA A 18 27.35 -5.41 -16.51
CA ALA A 18 27.83 -4.76 -17.73
C ALA A 18 29.23 -4.10 -17.58
N GLY A 19 29.94 -4.34 -16.48
CA GLY A 19 31.27 -3.80 -16.22
C GLY A 19 31.30 -2.30 -15.92
N LYS A 20 30.14 -1.68 -15.68
CA LYS A 20 30.01 -0.25 -15.37
C LYS A 20 29.87 -0.05 -13.86
N LYS A 21 30.10 1.18 -13.40
CA LYS A 21 29.89 1.57 -11.99
C LYS A 21 28.68 2.47 -11.88
N TRP A 22 27.93 2.31 -10.80
CA TRP A 22 26.79 3.16 -10.47
C TRP A 22 27.08 3.93 -9.19
N SER A 23 27.10 5.26 -9.27
CA SER A 23 27.41 6.10 -8.12
C SER A 23 26.23 6.18 -7.15
N VAL A 24 26.53 6.49 -5.89
CA VAL A 24 25.49 6.71 -4.86
C VAL A 24 24.53 7.82 -5.27
N GLN A 25 25.03 8.88 -5.91
CA GLN A 25 24.19 9.97 -6.40
C GLN A 25 23.21 9.49 -7.49
N GLN A 26 23.68 8.68 -8.44
CA GLN A 26 22.82 8.12 -9.49
C GLN A 26 21.79 7.13 -8.94
N GLU A 27 22.12 6.40 -7.87
CA GLU A 27 21.17 5.55 -7.16
C GLU A 27 20.11 6.39 -6.43
N GLU A 28 20.50 7.45 -5.73
CA GLU A 28 19.56 8.34 -5.05
C GLU A 28 18.62 9.04 -6.03
N ASP A 29 19.14 9.55 -7.14
CA ASP A 29 18.34 10.17 -8.20
C ASP A 29 17.37 9.17 -8.87
N PHE A 30 17.72 7.88 -8.90
CA PHE A 30 16.82 6.83 -9.37
C PHE A 30 15.75 6.48 -8.33
N LYS A 31 16.12 6.37 -7.05
CA LYS A 31 15.20 6.03 -5.96
C LYS A 31 14.21 7.15 -5.64
N ARG A 32 14.61 8.42 -5.79
CA ARG A 32 13.79 9.59 -5.43
C ARG A 32 12.41 9.60 -6.10
N PRO A 33 12.26 9.55 -7.44
CA PRO A 33 10.95 9.59 -8.08
C PRO A 33 10.07 8.39 -7.70
N ILE A 34 10.66 7.22 -7.44
CA ILE A 34 9.92 6.03 -6.98
C ILE A 34 9.35 6.29 -5.58
N ARG A 35 10.16 6.83 -4.66
CA ARG A 35 9.69 7.20 -3.32
C ARG A 35 8.57 8.22 -3.39
N GLU A 36 8.74 9.28 -4.18
CA GLU A 36 7.74 10.33 -4.38
C GLU A 36 6.43 9.78 -4.95
N GLN A 37 6.51 8.86 -5.93
CA GLN A 37 5.33 8.19 -6.47
C GLN A 37 4.58 7.43 -5.37
N TYR A 38 5.27 6.64 -4.56
CA TYR A 38 4.63 5.86 -3.50
C TYR A 38 4.08 6.74 -2.38
N GLU A 39 4.74 7.84 -2.04
CA GLU A 39 4.24 8.81 -1.08
C GLU A 39 2.94 9.44 -1.58
N PHE A 40 2.92 9.89 -2.84
CA PHE A 40 1.74 10.50 -3.44
C PHE A 40 0.58 9.50 -3.57
N GLN A 41 0.85 8.30 -4.06
CA GLN A 41 -0.18 7.28 -4.31
C GLN A 41 -0.61 6.53 -3.05
N GLY A 42 0.22 6.53 -2.01
CA GLY A 42 -0.07 5.94 -0.70
C GLY A 42 -0.78 6.89 0.26
N HIS A 43 -0.87 8.18 -0.06
CA HIS A 43 -1.54 9.16 0.78
C HIS A 43 -3.05 8.85 0.91
N PRO A 44 -3.67 8.98 2.10
CA PRO A 44 -5.09 8.68 2.31
C PRO A 44 -6.02 9.35 1.28
N TYR A 45 -5.79 10.63 0.97
CA TYR A 45 -6.56 11.34 -0.06
C TYR A 45 -6.47 10.72 -1.46
N TYR A 46 -5.36 10.07 -1.81
CA TYR A 46 -5.23 9.41 -3.10
C TYR A 46 -6.14 8.17 -3.19
N ALA A 47 -6.22 7.40 -2.10
CA ALA A 47 -7.06 6.21 -1.99
C ALA A 47 -8.56 6.58 -1.96
N THR A 48 -8.95 7.52 -1.10
CA THR A 48 -10.37 7.90 -0.92
C THR A 48 -10.96 8.55 -2.18
N ALA A 49 -10.15 9.32 -2.92
CA ALA A 49 -10.55 9.89 -4.21
C ALA A 49 -10.86 8.83 -5.30
N ARG A 50 -10.51 7.56 -5.04
CA ARG A 50 -10.70 6.42 -5.93
C ARG A 50 -11.63 5.35 -5.34
N LEU A 51 -12.25 5.63 -4.20
CA LEU A 51 -13.15 4.70 -3.50
C LEU A 51 -12.48 3.37 -3.17
N TRP A 52 -11.18 3.39 -2.87
CA TRP A 52 -10.49 2.21 -2.32
C TRP A 52 -10.86 1.99 -0.85
N ASP A 53 -11.39 3.03 -0.22
CA ASP A 53 -11.99 3.09 1.10
C ASP A 53 -13.33 3.81 1.02
N ASP A 54 -14.16 3.63 2.05
CA ASP A 54 -15.47 4.30 2.18
C ASP A 54 -15.35 5.71 2.81
N GLY A 55 -14.13 6.20 3.04
CA GLY A 55 -13.87 7.53 3.58
C GLY A 55 -12.72 7.57 4.60
N ILE A 56 -12.10 8.74 4.70
CA ILE A 56 -11.14 9.07 5.75
C ILE A 56 -11.92 9.54 6.99
N ILE A 57 -11.56 9.01 8.16
CA ILE A 57 -12.18 9.37 9.45
C ILE A 57 -11.14 9.95 10.41
N ASP A 58 -11.59 10.77 11.36
CA ASP A 58 -10.78 11.12 12.51
C ASP A 58 -10.48 9.84 13.32
N PRO A 59 -9.20 9.54 13.65
CA PRO A 59 -8.87 8.40 14.49
C PRO A 59 -9.70 8.31 15.79
N ALA A 60 -10.06 9.45 16.40
CA ALA A 60 -10.90 9.50 17.60
C ALA A 60 -12.33 8.97 17.38
N ASP A 61 -12.85 9.07 16.16
CA ASP A 61 -14.21 8.67 15.80
C ASP A 61 -14.36 7.19 15.47
N THR A 62 -13.25 6.44 15.40
CA THR A 62 -13.21 5.02 15.04
C THR A 62 -14.29 4.19 15.76
N ARG A 63 -14.46 4.40 17.08
CA ARG A 63 -15.46 3.66 17.88
C ARG A 63 -16.89 3.96 17.44
N MET A 64 -17.19 5.22 17.18
CA MET A 64 -18.54 5.66 16.78
C MET A 64 -18.88 5.11 15.40
N VAL A 65 -17.95 5.25 14.44
CA VAL A 65 -18.14 4.76 13.06
C VAL A 65 -18.38 3.26 13.04
N LEU A 66 -17.55 2.47 13.76
CA LEU A 66 -17.75 1.02 13.86
C LEU A 66 -19.07 0.64 14.55
N GLY A 67 -19.47 1.36 15.60
CA GLY A 67 -20.73 1.12 16.30
C GLY A 67 -21.95 1.30 15.38
N LEU A 68 -21.94 2.36 14.56
CA LEU A 68 -22.99 2.62 13.58
C LEU A 68 -22.97 1.59 12.44
N ALA A 69 -21.80 1.26 11.90
CA ALA A 69 -21.65 0.28 10.84
C ALA A 69 -22.17 -1.10 11.26
N LEU A 70 -21.79 -1.58 12.45
CA LEU A 70 -22.29 -2.84 13.01
C LEU A 70 -23.81 -2.78 13.20
N SER A 71 -24.35 -1.72 13.81
CA SER A 71 -25.79 -1.56 13.99
C SER A 71 -26.55 -1.60 12.66
N ALA A 72 -25.99 -1.04 11.59
CA ALA A 72 -26.58 -1.10 10.26
C ALA A 72 -26.53 -2.52 9.68
N SER A 73 -25.39 -3.22 9.80
CA SER A 73 -25.21 -4.60 9.30
C SER A 73 -26.15 -5.61 9.96
N PHE A 74 -26.53 -5.42 11.22
CA PHE A 74 -27.45 -6.30 11.94
C PHE A 74 -28.90 -6.30 11.44
N ASN A 75 -29.23 -5.45 10.45
CA ASN A 75 -30.53 -5.51 9.78
C ASN A 75 -30.65 -6.66 8.76
N ALA A 76 -29.54 -7.33 8.44
CA ALA A 76 -29.51 -8.51 7.58
C ALA A 76 -29.31 -9.80 8.42
N PRO A 77 -29.83 -10.96 7.96
CA PRO A 77 -29.58 -12.25 8.61
C PRO A 77 -28.09 -12.63 8.52
N LEU A 78 -27.61 -13.39 9.50
CA LEU A 78 -26.26 -13.94 9.49
C LEU A 78 -26.21 -15.23 8.68
N ASP A 79 -25.39 -15.25 7.63
CA ASP A 79 -25.16 -16.44 6.83
C ASP A 79 -24.15 -17.38 7.49
N LYS A 80 -24.29 -18.68 7.20
CA LYS A 80 -23.30 -19.68 7.61
C LYS A 80 -22.08 -19.59 6.69
N THR A 81 -20.88 -19.47 7.27
CA THR A 81 -19.64 -19.48 6.50
C THR A 81 -19.27 -20.92 6.10
N GLU A 82 -19.04 -21.12 4.80
CA GLU A 82 -18.43 -22.34 4.26
C GLU A 82 -17.04 -22.00 3.71
N TYR A 83 -16.02 -22.71 4.19
CA TYR A 83 -14.64 -22.46 3.79
C TYR A 83 -14.23 -23.35 2.61
N GLY A 84 -13.30 -22.84 1.80
CA GLY A 84 -12.59 -23.64 0.80
C GLY A 84 -11.53 -24.56 1.39
N VAL A 85 -10.66 -25.10 0.54
CA VAL A 85 -9.58 -26.00 0.97
C VAL A 85 -8.48 -25.22 1.68
N PHE A 86 -8.12 -25.65 2.89
CA PHE A 86 -6.93 -25.17 3.59
C PHE A 86 -5.68 -25.90 3.09
N ARG A 87 -4.64 -25.14 2.72
CA ARG A 87 -3.30 -25.69 2.45
C ARG A 87 -2.57 -25.85 3.79
N MET A 88 -2.34 -27.11 4.18
CA MET A 88 -1.58 -27.50 5.38
C MET A 88 -0.07 -27.46 5.12
#